data_AF-A0A8R1HKW3-F1
#
_entry.id   AF-A0A8R1HKW3-F1
#
_cell.length_a   1.000
_cell.length_b   1.000
_cell.length_c   1.000
_cell.angle_alpha   90.00
_cell.angle_beta   90.00
_cell.angle_gamma   90.00
#
_symmetry.space_group_name_H-M   'P 1'
#
loop_
_entity.id
_entity.type
_entity.pdbx_description
1 polymer ?
#
loop_
_entity_poly.entity_id
_entity_poly.type
_entity_poly.pdbx_seq_one_letter_code
_entity_poly.pdbx_strand_id
1 'polypeptide(L)'
;MFSFFQQYQSAILYVNDAQKNVAQESLIAAKNKHGDVETYVEPLDKFYQAEDYHQKYWFRQKKNLFDELSLLDTQVAEGELATKLNAYAAGFQDFAELQRLQKEYGLKQSFVDAVKEYALSGGDPRNCHA
;
A
#
# COMPACT_ATOMS: atom_id res chain seq x y z
N MET A 1 24.71 3.77 -19.94
CA MET A 1 23.36 4.00 -20.46
C MET A 1 22.39 3.47 -19.41
N PHE A 2 21.96 4.30 -18.46
CA PHE A 2 20.99 3.90 -17.45
C PHE A 2 19.63 3.79 -18.14
N SER A 3 19.15 2.57 -18.29
CA SER A 3 17.88 2.28 -18.93
C SER A 3 16.76 2.69 -17.98
N PHE A 4 15.94 3.67 -18.37
CA PHE A 4 14.72 4.09 -17.64
C PHE A 4 13.68 2.95 -17.46
N PHE A 5 13.93 1.78 -18.06
CA PHE A 5 13.02 0.63 -18.07
C PHE A 5 12.93 -0.16 -16.76
N GLN A 6 13.79 0.08 -15.76
CA GLN A 6 13.81 -0.74 -14.52
C GLN A 6 12.83 -0.30 -13.42
N GLN A 7 12.36 0.96 -13.40
CA GLN A 7 11.61 1.49 -12.25
C GLN A 7 10.16 0.97 -12.14
N TYR A 8 9.57 0.50 -13.24
CA TYR A 8 8.16 0.08 -13.30
C TYR A 8 7.96 -1.33 -13.85
N GLN A 9 8.96 -2.20 -13.69
CA GLN A 9 8.86 -3.58 -14.15
C GLN A 9 7.95 -4.41 -13.24
N SER A 10 7.11 -5.25 -13.83
CA SER A 10 6.35 -6.24 -13.10
C SER A 10 7.27 -7.38 -12.66
N ALA A 11 7.39 -7.61 -11.36
CA ALA A 11 8.21 -8.68 -10.81
C ALA A 11 7.57 -9.32 -9.57
N ILE A 12 7.83 -10.59 -9.38
CA ILE A 12 7.57 -11.35 -8.15
C ILE A 12 8.94 -11.81 -7.63
N LEU A 13 9.33 -11.34 -6.45
CA LEU A 13 10.60 -11.68 -5.82
C LEU A 13 10.36 -12.74 -4.73
N TYR A 14 10.78 -13.98 -4.96
CA TYR A 14 10.54 -15.09 -4.04
C TYR A 14 11.68 -15.25 -3.03
N VAL A 15 11.35 -15.66 -1.80
CA VAL A 15 12.36 -15.95 -0.76
C VAL A 15 12.57 -17.46 -0.50
N ASN A 16 11.73 -18.31 -1.10
CA ASN A 16 11.84 -19.77 -0.99
C ASN A 16 11.16 -20.49 -2.16
N ASP A 17 11.40 -21.81 -2.26
CA ASP A 17 10.86 -22.64 -3.34
C ASP A 17 9.33 -22.74 -3.33
N ALA A 18 8.69 -22.67 -2.15
CA ALA A 18 7.23 -22.71 -2.08
C ALA A 18 6.61 -21.47 -2.75
N GLN A 19 7.14 -20.28 -2.47
CA GLN A 19 6.72 -19.05 -3.15
C GLN A 19 7.05 -19.06 -4.64
N LYS A 20 8.22 -19.60 -5.03
CA LYS A 20 8.60 -19.76 -6.43
C LYS A 20 7.58 -20.59 -7.20
N ASN A 21 7.21 -21.75 -6.67
CA ASN A 21 6.25 -22.65 -7.33
C ASN A 21 4.88 -21.97 -7.49
N VAL A 22 4.35 -21.36 -6.43
CA VAL A 22 3.06 -20.63 -6.47
C VAL A 22 3.10 -19.45 -7.45
N ALA A 23 4.21 -18.70 -7.50
CA ALA A 23 4.38 -17.59 -8.43
C ALA A 23 4.42 -18.07 -9.89
N GLN A 24 5.12 -19.17 -10.18
CA GLN A 24 5.20 -19.76 -11.51
C GLN A 24 3.85 -20.30 -11.99
N GLU A 25 3.11 -21.00 -11.12
CA GLU A 25 1.75 -21.47 -11.42
C GLU A 25 0.81 -20.29 -11.72
N SER A 26 0.89 -19.22 -10.91
CA SER A 26 0.10 -18.01 -11.10
C SER A 26 0.44 -17.32 -12.43
N LEU A 27 1.72 -17.26 -12.80
CA LEU A 27 2.17 -16.69 -14.08
C LEU A 27 1.65 -17.49 -15.27
N ILE A 28 1.69 -18.82 -15.21
CA ILE A 28 1.14 -19.69 -16.26
C ILE A 28 -0.37 -19.45 -16.40
N ALA A 29 -1.11 -19.41 -15.28
CA ALA A 29 -2.54 -19.13 -15.28
C ALA A 29 -2.85 -17.74 -15.87
N ALA A 30 -2.04 -16.71 -15.52
CA ALA A 30 -2.17 -15.37 -16.06
C ALA A 30 -1.92 -15.34 -17.57
N LYS A 31 -0.88 -16.00 -18.07
CA LYS A 31 -0.58 -16.10 -19.51
C LYS A 31 -1.71 -16.77 -20.29
N ASN A 32 -2.25 -17.86 -19.75
CA ASN A 32 -3.38 -18.56 -20.36
C ASN A 32 -4.64 -17.69 -20.43
N LYS A 33 -4.87 -16.82 -19.44
CA LYS A 33 -6.07 -15.98 -19.35
C LYS A 33 -5.94 -14.66 -20.11
N HIS A 34 -4.75 -14.06 -20.12
CA HIS A 34 -4.53 -12.68 -20.56
C HIS A 34 -3.58 -12.54 -21.76
N GLY A 35 -2.96 -13.64 -22.23
CA GLY A 35 -2.00 -13.61 -23.33
C GLY A 35 -0.59 -13.36 -22.84
N ASP A 36 0.14 -12.46 -23.49
CA ASP A 36 1.54 -12.23 -23.13
C ASP A 36 1.66 -11.43 -21.82
N VAL A 37 2.38 -12.01 -20.85
CA VAL A 37 2.61 -11.44 -19.52
C VAL A 37 4.12 -11.48 -19.26
N GLU A 38 4.72 -10.30 -19.14
CA GLU A 38 6.18 -10.11 -19.01
C GLU A 38 6.68 -10.08 -17.56
N THR A 39 5.88 -10.54 -16.59
CA THR A 39 6.27 -10.55 -15.17
C THR A 39 7.47 -11.47 -14.93
N TYR A 40 8.51 -10.92 -14.30
CA TYR A 40 9.69 -11.67 -13.86
C TYR A 40 9.42 -12.43 -12.56
N VAL A 41 9.95 -13.64 -12.42
CA VAL A 41 9.89 -14.43 -11.17
C VAL A 41 11.32 -14.76 -10.76
N GLU A 42 11.87 -13.97 -9.85
CA GLU A 42 13.31 -13.96 -9.51
C GLU A 42 13.53 -14.12 -8.00
N PRO A 43 14.67 -14.66 -7.54
CA PRO A 43 14.96 -14.71 -6.12
C PRO A 43 15.16 -13.29 -5.57
N LEU A 44 14.63 -13.02 -4.37
CA LEU A 44 14.92 -11.78 -3.66
C LEU A 44 16.39 -11.79 -3.18
N ASP A 45 17.20 -10.89 -3.72
CA ASP A 45 18.57 -10.65 -3.23
C ASP A 45 18.55 -9.65 -2.05
N LYS A 46 18.20 -8.38 -2.34
CA LYS A 46 18.12 -7.31 -1.35
C LYS A 46 16.90 -6.43 -1.58
N PHE A 47 16.32 -5.96 -0.48
CA PHE A 47 15.27 -4.96 -0.48
C PHE A 47 15.79 -3.71 0.23
N TYR A 48 15.84 -2.58 -0.47
CA TYR A 48 16.20 -1.29 0.09
C TYR A 48 14.90 -0.52 0.36
N GLN A 49 14.67 -0.17 1.62
CA GLN A 49 13.51 0.64 1.99
C GLN A 49 13.62 2.02 1.34
N ALA A 50 12.54 2.45 0.67
CA ALA A 50 12.42 3.79 0.14
C ALA A 50 12.27 4.82 1.27
N GLU A 51 12.57 6.08 0.96
CA GLU A 51 12.49 7.22 1.88
C GLU A 51 11.12 7.34 2.54
N ASP A 52 11.10 7.93 3.74
CA ASP A 52 9.90 7.97 4.59
C ASP A 52 8.69 8.62 3.92
N TYR A 53 8.92 9.64 3.07
CA TYR A 53 7.84 10.34 2.36
C TYR A 53 7.14 9.47 1.31
N HIS A 54 7.75 8.37 0.86
CA HIS A 54 7.10 7.39 -0.02
C HIS A 54 6.20 6.41 0.77
N GLN A 55 6.45 6.24 2.06
CA GLN A 55 5.69 5.30 2.90
C GLN A 55 4.30 5.83 3.20
N LYS A 56 3.27 5.02 2.90
CA LYS A 56 1.85 5.35 3.14
C LYS A 56 1.46 6.73 2.59
N TYR A 57 1.89 6.98 1.35
CA TYR A 57 1.77 8.27 0.68
C TYR A 57 0.38 8.91 0.79
N TRP A 58 -0.72 8.18 0.51
CA TRP A 58 -2.07 8.74 0.56
C TRP A 58 -2.45 9.26 1.94
N PHE A 59 -2.07 8.52 2.98
CA PHE A 59 -2.28 8.95 4.35
C PHE A 59 -1.45 10.19 4.68
N ARG A 60 -0.16 10.23 4.31
CA ARG A 60 0.70 11.41 4.48
C ARG A 60 0.17 12.66 3.76
N GLN A 61 -0.44 12.48 2.58
CA GLN A 61 -1.04 13.60 1.84
C GLN A 61 -2.31 14.17 2.50
N LYS A 62 -2.89 13.47 3.48
CA LYS A 62 -3.98 13.99 4.32
C LYS A 62 -3.42 14.54 5.63
N LYS A 63 -2.68 15.65 5.52
CA LYS A 63 -1.95 16.28 6.64
C LYS A 63 -2.78 16.42 7.92
N ASN A 64 -4.03 16.86 7.81
CA ASN A 64 -4.92 16.99 8.97
C ASN A 64 -5.12 15.68 9.75
N LEU A 65 -5.28 14.55 9.06
CA LEU A 65 -5.43 13.23 9.68
C LEU A 65 -4.07 12.64 10.07
N PHE A 66 -3.04 12.87 9.26
CA PHE A 66 -1.69 12.38 9.52
C PHE A 66 -1.10 13.00 10.78
N ASP A 67 -1.16 14.34 10.88
CA ASP A 67 -0.58 15.11 11.97
C ASP A 67 -1.31 14.84 13.30
N GLU A 68 -2.64 14.58 13.27
CA GLU A 68 -3.42 14.27 14.48
C GLU A 68 -2.91 13.02 15.22
N LEU A 69 -2.38 12.02 14.49
CA LEU A 69 -1.87 10.79 15.11
C LEU A 69 -0.41 10.90 15.56
N SER A 70 0.36 11.86 15.03
CA SER A 70 1.77 12.08 15.38
C SER A 70 2.61 10.78 15.39
N LEU A 71 2.36 9.91 14.41
CA LEU A 71 3.05 8.62 14.29
C LEU A 71 4.52 8.83 13.93
N LEU A 72 5.41 8.01 14.50
CA LEU A 72 6.80 7.89 14.07
C LEU A 72 6.86 7.30 12.66
N ASP A 73 7.89 7.65 11.88
CA ASP A 73 8.03 7.11 10.51
C ASP A 73 8.11 5.58 10.47
N THR A 74 8.68 4.94 11.49
CA THR A 74 8.67 3.47 11.66
C THR A 74 7.25 2.92 11.85
N GLN A 75 6.41 3.59 12.64
CA GLN A 75 5.00 3.22 12.81
C GLN A 75 4.19 3.42 11.52
N VAL A 76 4.57 4.39 10.69
CA VAL A 76 3.96 4.60 9.36
C VAL A 76 4.39 3.51 8.38
N ALA A 77 5.68 3.17 8.35
CA ALA A 77 6.23 2.17 7.46
C ALA A 77 5.68 0.76 7.77
N GLU A 78 5.64 0.38 9.04
CA GLU A 78 5.41 -1.00 9.48
C GLU A 78 4.01 -1.25 10.08
N GLY A 79 3.32 -0.20 10.52
CA GLY A 79 2.10 -0.33 11.32
C GLY A 79 0.84 -0.70 10.54
N GLU A 80 -0.01 -1.53 11.17
CA GLU A 80 -1.33 -1.88 10.64
C GLU A 80 -2.23 -0.65 10.52
N LEU A 81 -2.27 0.21 11.56
CA LEU A 81 -3.08 1.42 11.57
C LEU A 81 -2.79 2.32 10.36
N ALA A 82 -1.51 2.65 10.13
CA ALA A 82 -1.10 3.47 9.00
C ALA A 82 -1.39 2.80 7.66
N THR A 83 -1.30 1.47 7.59
CA THR A 83 -1.66 0.69 6.39
C THR A 83 -3.14 0.84 6.05
N LYS A 84 -4.04 0.68 7.03
CA LYS A 84 -5.48 0.81 6.82
C LYS A 84 -5.88 2.26 6.53
N LEU A 85 -5.34 3.23 7.26
CA LEU A 85 -5.59 4.66 7.00
C LEU A 85 -5.13 5.08 5.60
N ASN A 86 -4.01 4.55 5.11
CA ASN A 86 -3.57 4.77 3.73
C ASN A 86 -4.54 4.17 2.71
N ALA A 87 -5.06 2.97 2.96
CA ALA A 87 -6.08 2.37 2.10
C ALA A 87 -7.36 3.21 2.06
N TYR A 88 -7.85 3.67 3.22
CA TYR A 88 -9.00 4.57 3.30
C TYR A 88 -8.74 5.88 2.58
N ALA A 89 -7.54 6.45 2.74
CA ALA A 89 -7.13 7.65 2.04
C ALA A 89 -7.01 7.48 0.52
N ALA A 90 -6.82 6.25 0.04
CA ALA A 90 -6.84 5.88 -1.37
C ALA A 90 -8.25 5.50 -1.89
N GLY A 91 -9.30 5.61 -1.07
CA GLY A 91 -10.69 5.35 -1.46
C GLY A 91 -11.17 3.92 -1.21
N PHE A 92 -10.45 3.10 -0.42
CA PHE A 92 -10.97 1.82 0.03
C PHE A 92 -12.13 2.03 1.02
N GLN A 93 -13.24 1.30 0.91
CA GLN A 93 -14.48 1.58 1.67
C GLN A 93 -14.92 0.43 2.60
N ASP A 94 -14.13 -0.62 2.74
CA ASP A 94 -14.39 -1.65 3.75
C ASP A 94 -13.85 -1.22 5.12
N PHE A 95 -14.77 -0.71 5.95
CA PHE A 95 -14.48 -0.21 7.28
C PHE A 95 -14.57 -1.26 8.39
N ALA A 96 -14.66 -2.57 8.07
CA ALA A 96 -14.81 -3.62 9.08
C ALA A 96 -13.69 -3.55 10.15
N GLU A 97 -12.46 -3.35 9.73
CA GLU A 97 -11.29 -3.26 10.61
C GLU A 97 -11.18 -1.91 11.33
N LEU A 98 -11.79 -0.85 10.80
CA LEU A 98 -11.67 0.50 11.37
C LEU A 98 -12.29 0.59 12.77
N GLN A 99 -13.36 -0.18 13.04
CA GLN A 99 -13.95 -0.24 14.37
C GLN A 99 -13.04 -0.92 15.40
N ARG A 100 -12.29 -1.96 15.00
CA ARG A 100 -11.29 -2.59 15.88
C ARG A 100 -10.15 -1.62 16.14
N LEU A 101 -9.60 -1.02 15.09
CA LEU A 101 -8.49 -0.05 15.20
C LEU A 101 -8.89 1.18 16.03
N GLN A 102 -10.12 1.65 15.92
CA GLN A 102 -10.64 2.73 16.76
C GLN A 102 -10.50 2.39 18.24
N LYS A 103 -10.92 1.19 18.65
CA LYS A 103 -10.85 0.74 20.05
C LYS A 103 -9.41 0.52 20.49
N GLU A 104 -8.61 -0.13 19.66
CA GLU A 104 -7.22 -0.50 19.96
C GLU A 104 -6.33 0.73 20.16
N TYR A 105 -6.50 1.76 19.32
CA TYR A 105 -5.67 2.98 19.34
C TYR A 105 -6.37 4.15 20.04
N GLY A 106 -7.57 3.95 20.60
CA GLY A 106 -8.34 5.01 21.26
C GLY A 106 -8.69 6.18 20.34
N LEU A 107 -8.95 5.91 19.06
CA LEU A 107 -9.22 6.96 18.08
C LEU A 107 -10.54 7.67 18.41
N LYS A 108 -10.53 8.99 18.33
CA LYS A 108 -11.74 9.80 18.51
C LYS A 108 -12.76 9.45 17.43
N GLN A 109 -14.04 9.48 17.79
CA GLN A 109 -15.12 9.26 16.83
C GLN A 109 -15.05 10.26 15.67
N SER A 110 -14.74 11.53 15.96
CA SER A 110 -14.56 12.56 14.94
C SER A 110 -13.46 12.24 13.92
N PHE A 111 -12.36 11.62 14.36
CA PHE A 111 -11.28 11.19 13.48
C PHE A 111 -11.76 10.06 12.56
N VAL A 112 -12.44 9.07 13.13
CA VAL A 112 -13.01 7.93 12.38
C VAL A 112 -14.03 8.38 11.36
N ASP A 113 -14.88 9.34 11.71
CA ASP A 113 -15.89 9.89 10.81
C ASP A 113 -15.24 10.65 9.65
N ALA A 114 -14.21 11.45 9.92
CA ALA A 114 -13.43 12.14 8.88
C ALA A 114 -12.71 11.18 7.93
N VAL A 115 -12.16 10.07 8.44
CA VAL A 115 -11.56 9.00 7.61
C VAL A 115 -12.60 8.39 6.67
N LYS A 116 -13.80 8.08 7.17
CA LYS A 116 -14.88 7.50 6.35
C LYS A 116 -15.38 8.48 5.30
N GLU A 117 -15.61 9.73 5.68
CA GLU A 117 -16.06 10.78 4.76
C GLU A 117 -15.09 10.93 3.60
N TYR A 118 -13.79 10.97 3.90
CA TYR A 118 -12.76 11.12 2.88
C TYR A 118 -12.64 9.89 1.96
N ALA A 119 -12.76 8.68 2.51
CA ALA A 119 -12.77 7.45 1.72
C ALA A 119 -14.00 7.38 0.78
N LEU A 120 -15.15 7.87 1.24
CA LEU A 120 -16.38 7.93 0.44
C LEU A 120 -16.32 9.01 -0.65
N SER A 121 -15.56 10.10 -0.44
CA SER A 121 -15.40 11.15 -1.44
C SER A 121 -14.47 10.76 -2.59
N GLY A 122 -13.88 9.56 -2.58
CA GLY A 122 -12.99 9.05 -3.63
C GLY A 122 -11.57 9.61 -3.57
N GLY A 123 -11.19 10.23 -2.45
CA GLY A 123 -9.89 10.88 -2.29
C GLY A 123 -9.71 12.15 -3.14
N ASP A 124 -8.54 12.79 -3.05
CA ASP A 124 -8.15 13.89 -3.94
C ASP A 124 -7.35 13.32 -5.13
N PRO A 125 -7.92 13.26 -6.36
CA PRO A 125 -7.24 12.69 -7.52
C PRO A 125 -5.97 13.47 -7.92
N ARG A 126 -5.78 14.70 -7.43
CA ARG A 126 -4.55 15.49 -7.68
C ARG A 126 -3.37 14.96 -6.89
N ASN A 127 -3.60 14.24 -5.80
CA ASN A 127 -2.53 13.63 -5.02
C ASN A 127 -1.78 12.53 -5.82
N CYS A 128 -2.35 12.00 -6.92
CA CYS A 128 -1.70 11.07 -7.84
C CYS A 128 -0.65 11.71 -8.77
N HIS A 129 -0.65 13.04 -8.93
CA HIS A 129 0.02 13.74 -10.04
C HIS A 129 0.91 14.91 -9.61
N ALA A 130 1.50 14.86 -8.41
CA ALA A 130 2.54 15.82 -8.00
C ALA A 130 3.91 15.38 -8.52
#